data_AF-A0A842VPV7-F1
#
_entry.id   AF-A0A842VPV7-F1
#
_cell.length_a   1.000
_cell.length_b   1.000
_cell.length_c   1.000
_cell.angle_alpha   90.00
_cell.angle_beta   90.00
_cell.angle_gamma   90.00
#
_symmetry.space_group_name_H-M   'P 1'
#
loop_
_entity.id
_entity.type
_entity.pdbx_description
1 polymer ?
#
loop_
_entity_poly.entity_id
_entity_poly.type
_entity_poly.pdbx_seq_one_letter_code
_entity_poly.pdbx_strand_id
1 'polypeptide(L)'
;MNSSMPLSLIISWLLFFGFLNTHQRHAKNFQGASRGYLLALQVSIFLGSLVGLGLLVYYFIQVSWYWPLVLFVVGSLIGGFFFGFLDIKIGTLGMSFISFLGWPASAIWIFFIIRGLQP
;
A
#
# COMPACT_ATOMS: atom_id res chain seq x y z
N MET A 1 -17.73 10.38 19.82
CA MET A 1 -16.72 10.37 18.73
C MET A 1 -17.28 9.54 17.60
N ASN A 2 -17.36 10.06 16.37
CA ASN A 2 -17.84 9.27 15.23
C ASN A 2 -16.98 8.01 15.12
N SER A 3 -17.61 6.86 15.36
CA SER A 3 -16.96 5.54 15.45
C SER A 3 -16.54 4.99 14.08
N SER A 4 -16.74 5.77 13.01
CA SER A 4 -16.53 5.37 11.63
C SER A 4 -15.10 5.72 11.18
N MET A 5 -14.42 4.74 10.59
CA MET A 5 -13.14 4.92 9.91
C MET A 5 -13.21 6.05 8.86
N PRO A 6 -12.26 7.00 8.84
CA PRO A 6 -12.23 8.04 7.82
C PRO A 6 -12.13 7.46 6.42
N LEU A 7 -12.95 7.93 5.49
CA LEU A 7 -12.89 7.48 4.09
C LEU A 7 -11.51 7.75 3.46
N SER A 8 -10.86 8.86 3.85
CA SER A 8 -9.49 9.20 3.43
C SER A 8 -8.47 8.14 3.87
N LEU A 9 -8.64 7.55 5.05
CA LEU A 9 -7.77 6.45 5.52
C LEU A 9 -7.95 5.23 4.62
N ILE A 10 -9.20 4.87 4.30
CA ILE A 10 -9.50 3.74 3.41
C ILE A 10 -8.86 3.97 2.02
N ILE A 11 -9.08 5.14 1.42
CA ILE A 11 -8.56 5.46 0.09
C ILE A 11 -7.02 5.43 0.08
N SER A 12 -6.38 6.09 1.04
CA SER A 12 -4.90 6.11 1.11
C SER A 12 -4.33 4.71 1.35
N TRP A 13 -5.03 3.87 2.11
CA TRP A 13 -4.66 2.46 2.32
C TRP A 13 -4.81 1.61 1.06
N LEU A 14 -5.87 1.81 0.29
CA LEU A 14 -6.07 1.15 -1.01
C LEU A 14 -4.97 1.53 -2.01
N LEU A 15 -4.59 2.80 -2.06
CA LEU A 15 -3.47 3.28 -2.89
C LEU A 15 -2.16 2.62 -2.46
N PHE A 16 -1.85 2.65 -1.17
CA PHE A 16 -0.65 2.04 -0.60
C PHE A 16 -0.53 0.54 -0.97
N PHE A 17 -1.58 -0.23 -0.69
CA PHE A 17 -1.61 -1.66 -1.06
C PHE A 17 -1.59 -1.88 -2.56
N GLY A 18 -2.26 -1.03 -3.34
CA GLY A 18 -2.27 -1.11 -4.80
C GLY A 18 -0.88 -0.96 -5.41
N PHE A 19 -0.12 0.04 -4.95
CA PHE A 19 1.27 0.26 -5.39
C PHE A 19 2.20 -0.87 -4.96
N LEU A 20 2.10 -1.37 -3.73
CA LEU A 20 2.94 -2.50 -3.29
C LEU A 20 2.59 -3.80 -4.01
N ASN A 21 1.29 -4.09 -4.21
CA ASN A 21 0.86 -5.24 -5.00
C ASN A 21 1.37 -5.16 -6.45
N THR A 22 1.49 -3.94 -7.00
CA THR A 22 2.08 -3.74 -8.33
C THR A 22 3.53 -4.19 -8.36
N HIS A 23 4.34 -3.79 -7.39
CA HIS A 23 5.72 -4.29 -7.28
C HIS A 23 5.76 -5.81 -7.08
N GLN A 24 4.86 -6.38 -6.26
CA GLN A 24 4.77 -7.83 -6.06
C GLN A 24 4.45 -8.57 -7.36
N ARG A 25 3.47 -8.11 -8.14
CA ARG A 25 3.13 -8.70 -9.45
C ARG A 25 4.31 -8.59 -10.42
N HIS A 26 4.97 -7.45 -10.48
CA HIS A 26 6.11 -7.24 -11.37
C HIS A 26 7.33 -8.08 -11.00
N ALA A 27 7.58 -8.27 -9.70
CA ALA A 27 8.63 -9.16 -9.22
C ALA A 27 8.29 -10.64 -9.53
N LYS A 28 7.02 -11.04 -9.36
CA LYS A 28 6.54 -12.40 -9.65
C LYS A 28 6.61 -12.74 -11.14
N ASN A 29 6.27 -11.79 -12.01
CA ASN A 29 6.24 -11.97 -13.47
C ASN A 29 7.58 -11.62 -14.14
N PHE A 30 8.66 -11.46 -13.38
CA PHE A 30 9.95 -11.05 -13.91
C PHE A 30 10.60 -12.16 -14.76
N GLN A 31 10.90 -11.86 -16.03
CA GLN A 31 11.44 -12.82 -17.01
C GLN A 31 12.95 -12.66 -17.29
N GLY A 32 13.71 -11.99 -16.42
CA GLY A 32 15.18 -11.96 -16.51
C GLY A 32 15.81 -10.73 -17.18
N ALA A 33 15.04 -9.68 -17.53
CA ALA A 33 15.56 -8.53 -18.27
C ALA A 33 16.64 -7.71 -17.51
N SER A 34 16.47 -7.48 -16.20
CA SER A 34 17.45 -6.74 -15.37
C SER A 34 17.40 -7.17 -13.90
N ARG A 35 18.51 -7.73 -13.39
CA ARG A 35 18.62 -8.14 -11.97
C ARG A 35 18.49 -6.96 -11.02
N GLY A 36 19.01 -5.79 -11.40
CA GLY A 36 18.90 -4.56 -10.61
C GLY A 36 17.46 -4.10 -10.45
N TYR A 37 16.65 -4.20 -11.50
CA TYR A 37 15.22 -3.89 -11.44
C TYR A 37 14.48 -4.84 -10.50
N LEU A 38 14.72 -6.15 -10.59
CA LEU A 38 14.10 -7.12 -9.67
C LEU A 38 14.48 -6.83 -8.21
N LEU A 39 15.76 -6.54 -7.94
CA LEU A 39 16.23 -6.20 -6.60
C LEU A 39 15.52 -4.95 -6.06
N ALA A 40 15.39 -3.90 -6.88
CA ALA A 40 14.69 -2.68 -6.49
C ALA A 40 13.21 -2.95 -6.14
N LEU A 41 12.52 -3.79 -6.92
CA LEU A 41 11.15 -4.20 -6.62
C LEU A 41 11.07 -4.97 -5.30
N GLN A 42 11.95 -5.95 -5.07
CA GLN A 42 11.95 -6.75 -3.85
C GLN A 42 12.25 -5.91 -2.60
N VAL A 43 13.23 -5.00 -2.68
CA VAL A 43 13.55 -4.05 -1.60
C VAL A 43 12.35 -3.15 -1.32
N SER A 44 11.69 -2.63 -2.36
CA SER A 44 10.50 -1.80 -2.23
C SER A 44 9.34 -2.55 -1.55
N ILE A 45 9.08 -3.79 -1.95
CA ILE A 45 8.06 -4.66 -1.31
C ILE A 45 8.40 -4.88 0.16
N PHE A 46 9.66 -5.18 0.46
CA PHE A 46 10.11 -5.44 1.83
C PHE A 46 9.94 -4.21 2.73
N LEU A 47 10.49 -3.06 2.31
CA LEU A 47 10.37 -1.80 3.04
C LEU A 47 8.92 -1.36 3.18
N GLY A 48 8.15 -1.43 2.09
CA GLY A 48 6.73 -1.12 2.11
C GLY A 48 5.95 -2.04 3.05
N SER A 49 6.25 -3.34 3.08
CA SER A 49 5.60 -4.26 4.01
C SER A 49 5.91 -3.92 5.47
N LEU A 50 7.16 -3.58 5.79
CA LEU A 50 7.55 -3.12 7.13
C LEU A 50 6.81 -1.83 7.52
N VAL A 51 6.74 -0.85 6.61
CA VAL A 51 6.00 0.40 6.83
C VAL A 51 4.52 0.12 7.03
N GLY A 52 3.91 -0.74 6.21
CA GLY A 52 2.50 -1.11 6.33
C GLY A 52 2.19 -1.78 7.66
N LEU A 53 3.05 -2.71 8.11
CA LEU A 53 2.93 -3.32 9.44
C LEU A 53 3.07 -2.28 10.55
N GLY A 54 4.06 -1.38 10.46
CA GLY A 54 4.25 -0.30 11.42
C GLY A 54 3.04 0.64 11.51
N LEU A 55 2.44 1.00 10.36
CA LEU A 55 1.23 1.83 10.32
C LEU A 55 0.00 1.11 10.87
N LEU A 56 -0.14 -0.21 10.66
CA LEU A 56 -1.20 -1.00 11.29
C LEU A 56 -1.09 -1.03 12.80
N VAL A 57 0.13 -1.24 13.32
CA VAL A 57 0.39 -1.21 14.77
C VAL A 57 0.12 0.20 15.32
N TYR A 58 0.56 1.25 14.62
CA TYR A 58 0.31 2.63 15.00
C TYR A 58 -1.19 2.97 14.98
N TYR A 59 -1.95 2.45 14.03
CA TYR A 59 -3.40 2.61 14.00
C TYR A 59 -4.08 1.83 15.12
N PHE A 60 -3.64 0.59 15.38
CA PHE A 60 -4.19 -0.28 16.42
C PHE A 60 -4.18 0.36 17.81
N ILE A 61 -3.14 1.12 18.15
CA ILE A 61 -3.05 1.80 19.45
C ILE A 61 -3.96 3.04 19.58
N GLN A 62 -4.56 3.52 18.47
CA GLN A 62 -5.42 4.71 18.46
C GLN A 62 -6.92 4.40 18.37
N VAL A 63 -7.30 3.20 17.90
CA VAL A 63 -8.70 2.84 17.64
C VAL A 63 -9.04 1.46 18.20
N SER A 64 -10.30 1.03 18.03
CA SER A 64 -10.73 -0.31 18.42
C SER A 64 -9.93 -1.40 17.68
N TRP A 65 -9.66 -2.50 18.38
CA TRP A 65 -8.77 -3.60 17.97
C TRP A 65 -9.09 -4.22 16.59
N TYR A 66 -10.35 -4.17 16.15
CA TYR A 66 -10.80 -4.80 14.90
C TYR A 66 -10.60 -3.91 13.66
N TRP A 67 -10.51 -2.59 13.81
CA TRP A 67 -10.40 -1.67 12.67
C TRP A 67 -9.14 -1.86 11.81
N PRO A 68 -7.94 -2.09 12.38
CA PRO A 68 -6.76 -2.42 11.59
C PRO A 68 -6.92 -3.70 10.76
N LEU A 69 -7.61 -4.71 11.29
CA LEU A 69 -7.89 -5.95 10.55
C LEU A 69 -8.82 -5.69 9.37
N VAL A 70 -9.90 -4.92 9.57
CA VAL A 70 -10.82 -4.51 8.49
C VAL A 70 -10.04 -3.74 7.42
N LEU A 71 -9.21 -2.79 7.82
CA LEU A 71 -8.41 -1.98 6.91
C LEU A 71 -7.42 -2.83 6.10
N PHE A 72 -6.76 -3.80 6.74
CA PHE A 72 -5.87 -4.75 6.07
C PHE A 72 -6.60 -5.60 5.02
N VAL A 73 -7.76 -6.17 5.36
CA VAL A 73 -8.55 -7.00 4.44
C VAL A 73 -9.06 -6.19 3.25
N VAL A 74 -9.64 -5.01 3.50
CA VAL A 74 -10.12 -4.11 2.45
C VAL A 74 -8.97 -3.66 1.53
N GLY A 75 -7.86 -3.25 2.13
CA GLY A 75 -6.65 -2.81 1.43
C GLY A 75 -6.09 -3.88 0.48
N SER A 76 -5.85 -5.06 1.03
CA SER A 76 -5.22 -6.18 0.30
C SER A 76 -6.08 -6.70 -0.85
N LEU A 77 -7.40 -6.83 -0.66
CA LEU A 77 -8.30 -7.36 -1.69
C LEU A 77 -8.60 -6.33 -2.79
N ILE A 78 -9.05 -5.13 -2.42
CA ILE A 78 -9.55 -4.14 -3.39
C ILE A 78 -8.38 -3.43 -4.07
N GLY A 79 -7.35 -3.04 -3.31
CA GLY A 79 -6.19 -2.34 -3.85
C GLY A 79 -5.45 -3.19 -4.89
N GLY A 80 -5.22 -4.46 -4.59
CA GLY A 80 -4.57 -5.40 -5.51
C GLY A 80 -5.33 -5.59 -6.83
N PHE A 81 -6.66 -5.73 -6.75
CA PHE A 81 -7.52 -5.91 -7.92
C PHE A 81 -7.53 -4.68 -8.84
N PHE A 82 -7.78 -3.50 -8.27
CA PHE A 82 -7.87 -2.26 -9.05
C PHE A 82 -6.56 -1.93 -9.77
N PHE A 83 -5.43 -2.07 -9.08
CA PHE A 83 -4.12 -1.79 -9.65
C PHE A 83 -3.69 -2.83 -10.68
N GLY A 84 -4.14 -4.08 -10.55
CA GLY A 84 -3.94 -5.08 -11.60
C GLY A 84 -4.59 -4.68 -12.93
N PHE A 85 -5.76 -4.05 -12.88
CA PHE A 85 -6.43 -3.55 -14.08
C PHE A 85 -5.73 -2.31 -14.66
N LEU A 86 -5.25 -1.40 -13.81
CA LEU A 86 -4.49 -0.23 -14.26
C LEU A 86 -3.17 -0.62 -14.94
N ASP A 87 -2.56 -1.70 -14.48
CA ASP A 87 -1.32 -2.27 -15.04
C ASP A 87 -1.43 -2.57 -16.54
N ILE A 88 -2.59 -3.10 -16.94
CA ILE A 88 -2.87 -3.45 -18.34
C ILE A 88 -2.85 -2.20 -19.23
N LYS A 89 -3.25 -1.04 -18.70
CA LYS A 89 -3.36 0.21 -19.46
C LYS A 89 -2.06 1.00 -19.51
N ILE A 90 -1.34 1.07 -18.40
CA ILE A 90 -0.16 1.94 -18.25
C ILE A 90 1.12 1.18 -18.60
N GLY A 91 1.11 -0.15 -18.45
CA GLY A 91 2.26 -1.01 -18.70
C GLY A 91 3.20 -1.10 -17.49
N THR A 92 3.94 -2.21 -17.45
CA THR A 92 4.75 -2.64 -16.31
C THR A 92 5.76 -1.59 -15.83
N LEU A 93 6.50 -0.97 -16.76
CA LEU A 93 7.57 -0.04 -16.40
C LEU A 93 6.98 1.26 -15.84
N GLY A 94 5.98 1.84 -16.52
CA GLY A 94 5.31 3.06 -16.05
C GLY A 94 4.67 2.87 -14.67
N MET A 95 3.94 1.76 -14.49
CA MET A 95 3.30 1.46 -13.21
C MET A 95 4.31 1.19 -12.09
N SER A 96 5.43 0.53 -12.37
CA SER A 96 6.51 0.38 -11.38
C SER A 96 7.03 1.74 -10.91
N PHE A 97 7.35 2.65 -11.84
CA PHE A 97 7.87 3.97 -11.51
C PHE A 97 6.88 4.79 -10.68
N ILE A 98 5.61 4.83 -11.10
CA ILE A 98 4.55 5.49 -10.33
C ILE A 98 4.44 4.84 -8.95
N SER A 99 4.51 3.51 -8.86
CA SER A 99 4.39 2.80 -7.59
C SER A 99 5.56 3.07 -6.63
N PHE A 100 6.79 3.28 -7.15
CA PHE A 100 7.96 3.63 -6.32
C PHE A 100 7.77 4.96 -5.57
N LEU A 101 7.05 5.92 -6.16
CA LEU A 101 6.72 7.19 -5.51
C LEU A 101 5.37 7.17 -4.80
N GLY A 102 4.45 6.35 -5.31
CA GLY A 102 3.07 6.28 -4.86
C GLY A 102 2.93 5.64 -3.49
N TRP A 103 3.61 4.51 -3.23
CA TRP A 103 3.46 3.86 -1.93
C TRP A 103 4.05 4.68 -0.78
N PRO A 104 5.23 5.33 -0.88
CA PRO A 104 5.74 6.17 0.21
C PRO A 104 4.86 7.40 0.44
N ALA A 105 4.41 8.07 -0.62
CA ALA A 105 3.49 9.20 -0.52
C ALA A 105 2.18 8.81 0.18
N SER A 106 1.63 7.64 -0.18
CA SER A 106 0.43 7.10 0.46
C SER A 106 0.68 6.77 1.93
N ALA A 107 1.82 6.17 2.27
CA ALA A 107 2.21 5.85 3.65
C ALA A 107 2.34 7.11 4.52
N ILE A 108 2.97 8.17 3.99
CA ILE A 108 3.08 9.47 4.67
C ILE A 108 1.70 10.05 4.92
N TRP A 109 0.79 9.98 3.94
CA TRP A 109 -0.57 10.48 4.09
C TRP A 109 -1.35 9.70 5.15
N ILE A 110 -1.25 8.36 5.14
CA ILE A 110 -1.84 7.49 6.16
C ILE A 110 -1.34 7.87 7.55
N PHE A 111 -0.03 8.07 7.71
CA PHE A 111 0.56 8.48 8.99
C PHE A 111 -0.06 9.77 9.52
N PHE A 112 -0.19 10.80 8.67
CA PHE A 112 -0.83 12.05 9.07
C PHE A 112 -2.31 11.88 9.44
N ILE A 113 -3.04 11.04 8.70
CA ILE A 113 -4.45 10.75 9.02
C ILE A 113 -4.55 10.06 10.38
N ILE A 114 -3.78 8.99 10.64
CA ILE A 114 -3.81 8.27 11.92
C ILE A 114 -3.40 9.19 13.07
N ARG A 115 -2.37 10.02 12.87
CA ARG A 115 -1.93 11.00 13.88
C ARG A 115 -3.05 11.99 14.24
N GLY A 116 -3.86 12.39 13.28
CA GLY A 116 -5.02 13.25 13.50
C GLY A 116 -6.21 12.57 14.20
N LEU A 117 -6.16 11.25 14.43
CA LEU A 117 -7.17 10.50 15.18
C LEU A 117 -6.91 10.47 16.69
N GLN A 118 -5.78 11.03 17.14
CA GLN A 118 -5.45 11.12 18.56
C GLN A 118 -6.56 11.91 19.31
N PRO A 119 -7.05 11.40 20.46
CA PRO A 119 -8.06 12.08 21.27
C PRO A 119 -7.61 13.45 21.79
#